data_AF-A0A520DXW9-F1
#
_entry.id   AF-A0A520DXW9-F1
#
_cell.length_a   1.000
_cell.length_b   1.000
_cell.length_c   1.000
_cell.angle_alpha   90.00
_cell.angle_beta   90.00
_cell.angle_gamma   90.00
#
_symmetry.space_group_name_H-M   'P 1'
#
loop_
_entity.id
_entity.type
_entity.pdbx_description
1 polymer ?
#
loop_
_entity_poly.entity_id
_entity_poly.type
_entity_poly.pdbx_seq_one_letter_code
_entity_poly.pdbx_strand_id
1 'polypeptide(L)'
;MNKEIQKKRIFTEVYEANWLKLYLHLLKILDDEDDAKDIVQEVFTNLWNNFDHISINTSFSSYLFSSVRNRAINHLAHKKIIVSHEKLEASKEDNSSKAPDA
;
A
#
# COMPACT_ATOMS: atom_id res chain seq x y z
N MET A 1 19.25 11.71 -27.63
CA MET A 1 19.04 11.82 -26.17
C MET A 1 18.72 10.43 -25.64
N ASN A 2 19.47 9.90 -24.67
CA ASN A 2 19.32 8.51 -24.22
C ASN A 2 17.97 8.33 -23.48
N LYS A 3 17.15 7.37 -23.92
CA LYS A 3 15.81 7.09 -23.39
C LYS A 3 15.86 6.78 -21.88
N GLU A 4 16.91 6.10 -21.43
CA GLU A 4 17.12 5.78 -20.01
C GLU A 4 17.37 7.01 -19.15
N ILE A 5 18.12 8.00 -19.66
CA ILE A 5 18.36 9.27 -18.95
C ILE A 5 17.05 10.04 -18.79
N GLN A 6 16.19 10.02 -19.80
CA GLN A 6 14.88 10.67 -19.75
C GLN A 6 13.93 9.99 -18.76
N LYS A 7 13.84 8.66 -18.80
CA LYS A 7 13.06 7.87 -17.85
C LYS A 7 13.47 8.18 -16.41
N LYS A 8 14.78 8.14 -16.12
CA LYS A 8 15.31 8.44 -14.79
C LYS A 8 14.94 9.86 -14.34
N ARG A 9 15.12 10.86 -15.21
CA ARG A 9 14.81 12.26 -14.88
C ARG A 9 13.33 12.46 -14.55
N ILE A 10 12.43 11.99 -15.42
CA ILE A 10 10.98 12.13 -15.21
C ILE A 10 10.55 11.41 -13.93
N PHE A 11 11.07 10.20 -13.70
CA PHE A 11 10.77 9.45 -12.49
C PHE A 11 11.22 10.20 -11.23
N THR A 12 12.43 10.76 -11.22
CA THR A 12 12.95 11.54 -10.09
C THR A 12 12.06 12.76 -9.80
N GLU A 13 11.71 13.54 -10.84
CA GLU A 13 10.82 14.70 -10.69
C GLU A 13 9.46 14.31 -10.10
N VAL A 14 8.87 13.22 -10.60
CA VAL A 14 7.60 12.69 -10.12
C VAL A 14 7.71 12.19 -8.68
N TYR A 15 8.80 11.50 -8.32
CA TYR A 15 9.04 11.00 -6.97
C TYR A 15 9.17 12.14 -5.97
N GLU A 16 10.06 13.09 -6.22
CA GLU A 16 10.31 14.24 -5.33
C GLU A 16 9.05 15.10 -5.13
N ALA A 17 8.25 15.29 -6.19
CA ALA A 17 7.04 16.11 -6.13
C ALA A 17 5.87 15.44 -5.37
N ASN A 18 5.86 14.12 -5.24
CA ASN A 18 4.69 13.37 -4.76
C ASN A 18 4.93 12.52 -3.51
N TRP A 19 6.15 12.03 -3.26
CA TRP A 19 6.43 11.06 -2.18
C TRP A 19 5.85 11.49 -0.83
N LEU A 20 6.19 12.68 -0.36
CA LEU A 20 5.73 13.18 0.95
C LEU A 20 4.20 13.35 1.00
N LYS A 21 3.60 13.81 -0.10
CA LYS A 21 2.14 14.02 -0.17
C LYS A 21 1.38 12.70 -0.12
N LEU A 22 1.88 11.68 -0.82
CA LEU A 22 1.31 10.34 -0.82
C LEU A 22 1.49 9.68 0.55
N TYR A 23 2.69 9.78 1.14
CA TYR A 23 2.97 9.29 2.49
C TYR A 23 2.02 9.89 3.54
N LEU A 24 1.92 11.23 3.60
CA LEU A 24 1.02 11.90 4.55
C LEU A 24 -0.46 11.59 4.28
N HIS A 25 -0.84 11.34 3.02
CA HIS A 25 -2.19 10.92 2.69
C HIS A 25 -2.48 9.51 3.21
N LEU A 26 -1.55 8.58 3.03
CA LEU A 26 -1.67 7.20 3.51
C LEU A 26 -1.62 7.11 5.03
N LEU A 27 -0.75 7.89 5.69
CA LEU A 27 -0.66 7.92 7.14
C LEU A 27 -2.01 8.29 7.78
N LYS A 28 -2.75 9.22 7.17
CA LYS A 28 -4.12 9.58 7.60
C LYS A 28 -5.17 8.47 7.39
N ILE A 29 -4.89 7.51 6.52
CA ILE A 29 -5.82 6.42 6.17
C ILE A 29 -5.50 5.15 6.98
N LEU A 30 -4.22 4.87 7.16
CA LEU A 30 -3.71 3.62 7.73
C LEU A 30 -3.38 3.74 9.21
N ASP A 31 -3.05 4.95 9.68
CA ASP A 31 -2.56 5.22 11.04
C ASP A 31 -1.35 4.35 11.43
N ASP A 32 -0.53 4.02 10.43
CA ASP A 32 0.63 3.14 10.55
C ASP A 32 1.71 3.64 9.58
N GLU A 33 2.88 4.00 10.12
CA GLU A 33 3.97 4.57 9.32
C GLU A 33 4.62 3.57 8.38
N ASP A 34 4.74 2.31 8.81
CA ASP A 34 5.44 1.27 8.06
C ASP A 34 4.56 0.82 6.90
N ASP A 35 3.28 0.55 7.16
CA ASP A 35 2.28 0.27 6.12
C ASP A 35 2.20 1.43 5.10
N ALA A 36 2.28 2.68 5.56
CA ALA A 36 2.28 3.84 4.67
C ALA A 36 3.54 3.91 3.79
N LYS A 37 4.74 3.71 4.35
CA LYS A 37 6.00 3.72 3.60
C LYS A 37 6.03 2.59 2.57
N ASP A 38 5.62 1.39 2.97
CA ASP A 38 5.60 0.20 2.11
C ASP A 38 4.69 0.40 0.90
N ILE A 39 3.47 0.93 1.10
CA ILE A 39 2.54 1.19 0.00
C ILE A 39 3.08 2.27 -0.95
N VAL A 40 3.70 3.34 -0.45
CA VAL A 40 4.34 4.35 -1.32
C VAL A 40 5.45 3.72 -2.14
N GLN A 41 6.33 2.94 -1.50
CA GLN A 41 7.43 2.27 -2.17
C GLN A 41 6.93 1.30 -3.24
N GLU A 42 5.89 0.53 -2.95
CA GLU A 42 5.28 -0.39 -3.90
C GLU A 42 4.73 0.34 -5.13
N VAL A 43 4.02 1.47 -4.93
CA VAL A 43 3.48 2.26 -6.05
C VAL A 43 4.60 2.80 -6.94
N PHE A 44 5.66 3.37 -6.36
CA PHE A 44 6.79 3.88 -7.15
C PHE A 44 7.58 2.77 -7.83
N THR A 45 7.75 1.62 -7.18
CA THR A 45 8.39 0.44 -7.79
C THR A 45 7.60 -0.04 -9.00
N ASN A 46 6.28 -0.12 -8.88
CA ASN A 46 5.41 -0.47 -10.00
C ASN A 46 5.46 0.56 -11.12
N LEU A 47 5.49 1.85 -10.79
CA LEU A 47 5.64 2.91 -11.78
C LEU A 47 6.97 2.78 -12.55
N TRP A 48 8.08 2.49 -11.86
CA TRP A 48 9.40 2.32 -12.48
C TRP A 48 9.42 1.12 -13.45
N ASN A 49 8.92 -0.02 -12.99
CA ASN A 49 8.91 -1.27 -13.75
C ASN A 49 8.02 -1.18 -15.00
N ASN A 50 6.90 -0.47 -14.90
CA ASN A 50 5.93 -0.34 -15.99
C ASN A 50 6.05 0.99 -16.75
N PHE A 51 7.07 1.80 -16.49
CA PHE A 51 7.20 3.16 -17.00
C PHE A 51 7.06 3.25 -18.53
N ASP A 52 7.61 2.27 -19.26
CA ASP A 52 7.59 2.20 -20.72
C ASP A 52 6.25 1.72 -21.30
N HIS A 53 5.36 1.18 -20.46
CA HIS A 53 4.08 0.57 -20.83
C HIS A 53 2.87 1.34 -20.32
N ILE A 54 3.05 2.23 -19.34
CA ILE A 54 1.96 3.04 -18.80
C ILE A 54 1.69 4.22 -19.74
N SER A 55 0.48 4.26 -20.32
CA SER A 55 -0.06 5.46 -20.94
C SER A 55 -0.84 6.25 -19.90
N ILE A 56 -0.23 7.30 -19.34
CA ILE A 56 -0.93 8.20 -18.41
C ILE A 56 -1.68 9.24 -19.23
N ASN A 57 -2.99 9.04 -19.40
CA ASN A 57 -3.88 9.99 -20.06
C ASN A 57 -4.31 11.16 -19.14
N THR A 58 -3.81 11.17 -17.90
CA THR A 58 -4.02 12.20 -16.86
C THR A 58 -2.66 12.73 -16.36
N SER A 59 -2.59 13.32 -15.17
CA SER A 59 -1.30 13.66 -14.53
C SER A 59 -0.72 12.48 -13.75
N PHE A 60 0.61 12.39 -13.66
CA PHE A 60 1.28 11.43 -12.77
C PHE A 60 0.77 11.53 -11.33
N SER A 61 0.54 12.73 -10.82
CA SER A 61 -0.03 12.93 -9.48
C SER A 61 -1.40 12.26 -9.34
N SER A 62 -2.34 12.51 -10.26
CA SER A 62 -3.67 11.89 -10.23
C SER A 62 -3.59 10.37 -10.22
N TYR A 63 -2.77 9.80 -11.11
CA TYR A 63 -2.54 8.35 -11.18
C TYR A 63 -1.98 7.80 -9.87
N LEU A 64 -0.98 8.47 -9.29
CA LEU A 64 -0.34 8.05 -8.04
C LEU A 64 -1.30 8.09 -6.86
N PHE A 65 -2.08 9.17 -6.71
CA PHE A 65 -3.07 9.29 -5.64
C PHE A 65 -4.15 8.20 -5.71
N SER A 66 -4.66 7.90 -6.91
CA SER A 66 -5.58 6.77 -7.11
C SER A 66 -4.93 5.43 -6.76
N SER A 67 -3.66 5.23 -7.16
CA SER A 67 -2.93 3.99 -6.92
C SER A 67 -2.70 3.72 -5.43
N VAL A 68 -2.21 4.72 -4.68
CA VAL A 68 -1.98 4.56 -3.23
C VAL A 68 -3.29 4.36 -2.46
N ARG A 69 -4.36 5.09 -2.84
CA ARG A 69 -5.68 4.95 -2.21
C ARG A 69 -6.24 3.54 -2.41
N ASN A 70 -6.19 3.01 -3.63
CA ASN A 70 -6.67 1.66 -3.92
C ASN A 70 -5.90 0.61 -3.11
N ARG A 71 -4.58 0.76 -3.01
CA ARG A 71 -3.75 -0.12 -2.20
C ARG A 71 -4.06 -0.04 -0.72
N ALA A 72 -4.24 1.16 -0.17
CA ALA A 72 -4.62 1.33 1.23
C ALA A 72 -5.96 0.66 1.54
N ILE A 73 -6.95 0.80 0.66
CA ILE A 73 -8.26 0.14 0.83
C ILE A 73 -8.10 -1.38 0.83
N ASN A 74 -7.33 -1.93 -0.12
CA ASN A 74 -7.07 -3.37 -0.18
C ASN A 74 -6.32 -3.85 1.07
N HIS A 75 -5.30 -3.13 1.51
CA HIS A 75 -4.52 -3.44 2.71
C HIS A 75 -5.40 -3.50 3.96
N LEU A 76 -6.25 -2.49 4.18
CA LEU A 76 -7.20 -2.46 5.29
C LEU A 76 -8.21 -3.60 5.22
N ALA A 77 -8.70 -3.94 4.01
CA ALA A 77 -9.60 -5.07 3.83
C ALA A 77 -8.92 -6.39 4.21
N HIS A 78 -7.67 -6.62 3.80
CA HIS A 78 -6.89 -7.80 4.16
C HIS A 78 -6.59 -7.87 5.66
N LYS A 79 -6.14 -6.76 6.27
CA LYS A 79 -5.86 -6.67 7.72
C LYS A 79 -7.11 -6.99 8.54
N LYS A 80 -8.29 -6.51 8.11
CA LYS A 80 -9.57 -6.83 8.76
C LYS A 80 -9.90 -8.33 8.68
N ILE A 81 -9.70 -8.97 7.53
CA ILE A 81 -9.96 -10.41 7.36
C ILE A 81 -9.06 -11.22 8.28
N ILE A 82 -7.75 -10.93 8.30
CA ILE A 82 -6.76 -11.63 9.14
C ILE A 82 -7.14 -11.54 10.62
N VAL A 83 -7.41 -10.33 11.13
CA VAL A 83 -7.83 -10.12 12.53
C VAL A 83 -9.13 -10.86 12.86
N SER A 84 -10.05 -10.99 11.89
CA SER A 84 -11.30 -11.74 12.08
C SER A 84 -11.04 -13.23 12.27
N HIS A 85 -10.14 -13.81 11.45
CA HIS A 85 -9.74 -15.20 11.57
C HIS A 85 -8.96 -15.48 12.86
N GLU A 86 -8.02 -14.61 13.23
CA GLU A 86 -7.27 -14.74 14.49
C GLU A 86 -8.18 -14.75 15.72
N LYS A 87 -9.19 -13.87 15.76
CA LYS A 87 -10.20 -13.84 16.85
C LYS A 87 -11.06 -15.10 16.90
N LEU A 88 -11.43 -15.65 15.74
CA LEU A 88 -12.19 -16.90 15.66
C LEU A 88 -11.39 -18.11 16.14
N GLU A 89 -10.08 -18.15 15.89
CA GLU A 89 -9.22 -19.23 16.40
C GLU A 89 -8.96 -19.09 17.90
N ALA A 90 -8.67 -17.88 18.39
CA ALA A 90 -8.45 -17.63 19.83
C ALA A 90 -9.68 -17.99 20.70
N SER A 91 -10.89 -17.79 20.18
CA SER A 91 -12.13 -18.15 20.90
C SER A 91 -12.43 -19.66 20.95
N LYS A 92 -11.76 -20.49 20.14
CA LYS A 92 -11.91 -21.96 20.18
C LYS A 92 -11.02 -22.59 21.25
N GLU A 93 -9.85 -22.02 21.52
CA GLU A 93 -8.90 -22.56 22.51
C GLU A 93 -9.42 -22.42 23.96
N ASP A 94 -10.13 -21.33 24.26
CA ASP A 94 -10.69 -21.07 25.61
C ASP A 94 -11.83 -22.04 26.01
N ASN A 95 -12.51 -22.67 25.05
CA ASN A 95 -13.60 -23.63 25.31
C ASN A 95 -13.15 -25.09 25.45
N SER A 96 -11.85 -25.41 25.23
CA SER A 96 -11.33 -26.78 25.40
C SER A 96 -10.78 -27.07 26.81
N SER A 97 -10.66 -26.05 27.65
CA SER A 97 -9.97 -26.11 28.97
C SER A 97 -10.91 -26.32 30.18
N LYS A 98 -12.19 -26.62 29.95
CA LYS A 98 -13.15 -26.99 31.03
C LYS A 98 -13.81 -28.34 30.73
N ALA A 99 -13.05 -29.41 30.81
CA ALA A 99 -13.64 -30.69 31.21
C ALA A 99 -13.89 -30.60 32.73
N PRO A 100 -15.12 -30.79 33.23
CA PRO A 100 -15.31 -30.97 34.66
C PRO A 100 -14.73 -32.35 35.00
N ASP A 101 -13.61 -32.37 35.73
CA ASP A 101 -13.15 -33.58 36.42
C ASP A 101 -14.30 -34.04 37.33
N ALA A 102 -14.88 -35.19 36.97
CA ALA A 102 -15.93 -35.88 37.70
C ALA A 102 -15.34 -36.95 38.63
#